data_AF-A0A2D4M7B5-F1
#
_entry.id   AF-A0A2D4M7B5-F1
#
_cell.length_a   1.000
_cell.length_b   1.000
_cell.length_c   1.000
_cell.angle_alpha   90.00
_cell.angle_beta   90.00
_cell.angle_gamma   90.00
#
_symmetry.space_group_name_H-M   'P 1'
#
loop_
_entity.id
_entity.type
_entity.pdbx_description
1 polymer ?
#
loop_
_entity_poly.entity_id
_entity_poly.type
_entity_poly.pdbx_seq_one_letter_code
_entity_poly.pdbx_strand_id
1 'polypeptide(L)'
;DILILRICTRYTPEQDTMTFSDGLTLNRTQMHNAGFGPLTDLVFAFANQLLPLEMDDAETGLLSAICLICGDRQDLEQPNRVDQLQEPLLEALKIYVRKRRPSKPHMFPKMLMKITDLRSISAKGAERVITLKMEIPGSMPPLIQEMLENSEGMDSLGGSTG
;
A
#
# COMPACT_ATOMS: atom_id res chain seq x y z
N ASP A 1 1.16 -2.43 -1.61
CA ASP A 1 1.45 -1.10 -1.05
C ASP A 1 0.58 0.02 -1.66
N ILE A 2 0.87 0.45 -2.88
CA ILE A 2 0.29 1.69 -3.46
C ILE A 2 -1.25 1.66 -3.53
N LEU A 3 -1.86 0.52 -3.88
CA LEU A 3 -3.32 0.40 -3.93
C LEU A 3 -3.99 0.63 -2.57
N ILE A 4 -3.40 0.08 -1.50
CA ILE A 4 -3.89 0.27 -0.13
C ILE A 4 -3.75 1.73 0.29
N LEU A 5 -2.60 2.37 0.00
CA LEU A 5 -2.42 3.80 0.28
C LEU A 5 -3.48 4.65 -0.43
N ARG A 6 -3.69 4.42 -1.74
CA ARG A 6 -4.62 5.20 -2.56
C ARG A 6 -6.08 5.07 -2.12
N ILE A 7 -6.53 3.88 -1.71
CA ILE A 7 -7.91 3.71 -1.23
C ILE A 7 -8.08 4.34 0.16
N CYS A 8 -7.06 4.27 1.02
CA CYS A 8 -7.10 4.87 2.35
C CYS A 8 -7.13 6.41 2.32
N THR A 9 -6.47 7.04 1.34
CA THR A 9 -6.59 8.50 1.13
C THR A 9 -7.95 8.94 0.57
N ARG A 10 -8.83 7.98 0.22
CA ARG A 10 -10.22 8.24 -0.20
C ARG A 10 -11.26 7.83 0.85
N TYR A 11 -10.82 7.73 2.10
CA TYR A 11 -11.70 7.48 3.24
C TYR A 11 -12.40 8.76 3.69
N THR A 12 -13.71 8.68 3.95
CA THR A 12 -14.54 9.76 4.49
C THR A 12 -15.00 9.37 5.89
N PRO A 13 -14.41 9.94 6.96
CA PRO A 13 -14.63 9.49 8.33
C PRO A 13 -16.07 9.63 8.82
N GLU A 14 -16.77 10.68 8.38
CA GLU A 14 -18.13 11.00 8.85
C GLU A 14 -19.16 9.95 8.40
N GLN A 15 -18.91 9.29 7.26
CA GLN A 15 -19.77 8.26 6.70
C GLN A 15 -19.21 6.85 6.83
N ASP A 16 -17.97 6.69 7.34
CA ASP A 16 -17.23 5.43 7.38
C ASP A 16 -17.20 4.73 6.01
N THR A 17 -16.87 5.50 4.97
CA THR A 17 -16.88 5.07 3.56
C THR A 17 -15.55 5.27 2.86
N MET A 18 -15.26 4.46 1.84
CA MET A 18 -14.16 4.67 0.89
C MET A 18 -14.70 4.86 -0.52
N THR A 19 -14.13 5.80 -1.27
CA THR A 19 -14.56 6.13 -2.63
C THR A 19 -13.55 5.66 -3.68
N PHE A 20 -14.00 4.93 -4.68
CA PHE A 20 -13.19 4.46 -5.80
C PHE A 20 -13.02 5.55 -6.88
N SER A 21 -12.15 5.30 -7.86
CA SER A 21 -11.78 6.30 -8.88
C SER A 21 -12.93 6.69 -9.80
N ASP A 22 -13.94 5.84 -9.96
CA ASP A 22 -15.16 6.08 -10.72
C ASP A 22 -16.26 6.81 -9.93
N GLY A 23 -16.00 7.11 -8.65
CA GLY A 23 -16.95 7.73 -7.74
C GLY A 23 -17.84 6.73 -7.00
N LEU A 24 -17.66 5.42 -7.18
CA LEU A 24 -18.35 4.42 -6.36
C LEU A 24 -17.93 4.57 -4.89
N THR A 25 -18.86 4.89 -4.02
CA THR A 25 -18.62 5.01 -2.57
C THR A 25 -19.22 3.81 -1.85
N LEU A 26 -18.37 3.08 -1.11
CA LEU A 26 -18.75 1.90 -0.34
C LEU A 26 -18.54 2.15 1.15
N ASN A 27 -19.54 1.81 1.96
CA ASN A 27 -19.37 1.75 3.42
C ASN A 27 -18.51 0.53 3.83
N ARG A 28 -18.13 0.46 5.11
CA ARG A 28 -17.32 -0.65 5.64
C ARG A 28 -17.87 -2.04 5.30
N THR A 29 -19.17 -2.27 5.47
CA THR A 29 -19.80 -3.58 5.17
C THR A 29 -19.74 -3.90 3.67
N GLN A 30 -19.97 -2.90 2.82
CA GLN A 30 -19.87 -3.07 1.37
C GLN A 30 -18.43 -3.34 0.94
N MET A 31 -17.43 -2.66 1.53
CA MET A 31 -16.01 -2.93 1.29
C MET A 31 -15.64 -4.38 1.64
N HIS A 32 -16.11 -4.87 2.80
CA HIS A 32 -15.94 -6.27 3.21
C HIS A 32 -16.50 -7.23 2.17
N ASN A 33 -17.76 -7.02 1.76
CA ASN A 33 -18.46 -7.89 0.82
C ASN A 33 -17.93 -7.78 -0.62
N ALA A 34 -17.28 -6.66 -0.97
CA ALA A 34 -16.64 -6.45 -2.27
C ALA A 34 -15.30 -7.19 -2.43
N GLY A 35 -14.90 -8.00 -1.44
CA GLY A 35 -13.75 -8.89 -1.53
C GLY A 35 -12.62 -8.56 -0.55
N PHE A 36 -12.64 -7.41 0.14
CA PHE A 36 -11.65 -7.13 1.19
C PHE A 36 -11.76 -8.13 2.35
N GLY A 37 -12.97 -8.58 2.68
CA GLY A 37 -13.21 -9.61 3.69
C GLY A 37 -12.49 -9.28 5.02
N PRO A 38 -11.71 -10.21 5.60
CA PRO A 38 -10.95 -9.98 6.84
C PRO A 38 -9.97 -8.81 6.81
N LEU A 39 -9.56 -8.33 5.63
CA LEU A 39 -8.63 -7.20 5.49
C LEU A 39 -9.31 -5.85 5.82
N THR A 40 -10.64 -5.79 5.76
CA THR A 40 -11.42 -4.54 5.84
C THR A 40 -11.03 -3.69 7.03
N ASP A 41 -11.06 -4.24 8.24
CA ASP A 41 -10.80 -3.45 9.45
C ASP A 41 -9.37 -2.94 9.52
N LEU A 42 -8.40 -3.67 8.96
CA LEU A 42 -7.01 -3.22 8.89
C LEU A 42 -6.85 -2.03 7.93
N VAL A 43 -7.51 -2.07 6.78
CA VAL A 43 -7.48 -0.96 5.80
C VAL A 43 -8.14 0.29 6.38
N PHE A 44 -9.32 0.15 7.01
CA PHE A 44 -9.99 1.27 7.65
C PHE A 44 -9.23 1.81 8.87
N ALA A 45 -8.61 0.94 9.68
CA ALA A 45 -7.76 1.37 10.78
C ALA A 45 -6.56 2.17 10.26
N PHE A 46 -5.92 1.71 9.19
CA PHE A 46 -4.83 2.45 8.54
C PHE A 46 -5.29 3.79 7.96
N ALA A 47 -6.43 3.84 7.30
CA ALA A 47 -7.02 5.09 6.81
C ALA A 47 -7.21 6.11 7.95
N ASN A 48 -7.74 5.67 9.10
CA ASN A 48 -7.86 6.52 10.28
C ASN A 48 -6.50 7.00 10.81
N GLN A 49 -5.44 6.19 10.72
CA GLN A 49 -4.09 6.62 11.10
C GLN A 49 -3.47 7.64 10.14
N LEU A 50 -3.94 7.70 8.89
CA LEU A 50 -3.50 8.71 7.91
C LEU A 50 -4.17 10.07 8.13
N LEU A 51 -5.38 10.13 8.68
CA LEU A 51 -6.12 11.40 8.86
C LEU A 51 -5.31 12.47 9.60
N PRO A 52 -4.63 12.19 10.75
CA PRO A 52 -3.85 13.20 11.46
C PRO A 52 -2.60 13.67 10.71
N LEU A 53 -2.23 12.99 9.61
CA LEU A 53 -1.12 13.42 8.77
C LEU A 53 -1.52 14.53 7.80
N GLU A 54 -2.82 14.67 7.51
CA GLU A 54 -3.38 15.69 6.61
C GLU A 54 -2.60 15.77 5.28
N MET A 55 -2.22 14.61 4.74
CA MET A 55 -1.40 14.50 3.54
C MET A 55 -2.09 15.17 2.35
N ASP A 56 -1.33 15.92 1.56
CA ASP A 56 -1.83 16.36 0.24
C ASP A 56 -1.43 15.36 -0.85
N ASP A 57 -1.83 15.66 -2.08
CA ASP A 57 -1.53 14.84 -3.25
C ASP A 57 -0.01 14.74 -3.51
N ALA A 58 0.74 15.81 -3.24
CA ALA A 58 2.20 15.82 -3.42
C ALA A 58 2.89 14.87 -2.44
N GLU A 59 2.51 14.90 -1.16
CA GLU A 59 3.04 14.00 -0.13
C GLU A 59 2.63 12.56 -0.39
N THR A 60 1.38 12.32 -0.81
CA THR A 60 0.89 10.99 -1.19
C THR A 60 1.63 10.44 -2.40
N GLY A 61 1.87 11.28 -3.41
CA GLY A 61 2.63 10.92 -4.60
C GLY A 61 4.09 10.57 -4.29
N LEU A 62 4.76 11.39 -3.48
CA LEU A 62 6.13 11.13 -3.03
C LEU A 62 6.22 9.86 -2.18
N LEU A 63 5.29 9.65 -1.24
CA LEU A 63 5.27 8.43 -0.43
C LEU A 63 5.03 7.18 -1.30
N SER A 64 4.14 7.28 -2.30
CA SER A 64 3.92 6.21 -3.28
C SER A 64 5.18 5.91 -4.10
N ALA A 65 5.90 6.95 -4.53
CA ALA A 65 7.16 6.80 -5.26
C ALA A 65 8.25 6.16 -4.40
N ILE A 66 8.35 6.52 -3.12
CA ILE A 66 9.28 5.88 -2.17
C ILE A 66 8.93 4.40 -1.98
N CYS A 67 7.65 4.03 -1.87
CA CYS A 67 7.25 2.62 -1.80
C CYS A 67 7.57 1.82 -3.07
N LEU A 68 7.50 2.47 -4.24
CA LEU A 68 7.80 1.87 -5.54
C LEU A 68 9.31 1.67 -5.75
N ILE A 69 10.08 2.73 -5.55
CA ILE A 69 11.53 2.75 -5.75
C ILE A 69 12.17 2.33 -4.42
N CYS A 70 12.39 1.04 -4.20
CA CYS A 70 12.92 0.51 -2.94
C CYS A 70 13.96 -0.57 -3.21
N GLY A 71 15.19 -0.39 -2.74
CA GLY A 71 16.30 -1.33 -2.97
C GLY A 71 16.20 -2.64 -2.17
N ASP A 72 15.29 -2.72 -1.19
CA ASP A 72 15.04 -3.94 -0.40
C ASP A 72 14.23 -5.02 -1.16
N ARG A 73 13.80 -4.75 -2.41
CA ARG A 73 13.04 -5.72 -3.18
C ARG A 73 13.95 -6.89 -3.58
N GLN A 74 13.41 -8.10 -3.46
CA GLN A 74 14.08 -9.30 -3.96
C GLN A 74 14.27 -9.22 -5.48
N ASP A 75 15.27 -9.94 -5.98
CA ASP A 75 15.56 -10.10 -7.41
C ASP A 75 15.94 -8.82 -8.17
N LEU A 76 16.28 -7.74 -7.47
CA LEU A 76 16.87 -6.56 -8.11
C LEU A 76 18.26 -6.85 -8.65
N GLU A 77 18.47 -6.58 -9.94
CA GLU A 77 19.80 -6.65 -10.57
C GLU A 77 20.77 -5.58 -10.03
N GLN A 78 20.25 -4.40 -9.70
CA GLN A 78 21.04 -3.22 -9.29
C GLN A 78 20.44 -2.53 -8.06
N PRO A 79 20.36 -3.18 -6.88
CA PRO A 79 19.72 -2.63 -5.67
C PRO A 79 20.31 -1.28 -5.26
N ASN A 80 21.65 -1.15 -5.28
CA ASN A 80 22.35 0.09 -4.96
C ASN A 80 21.93 1.28 -5.86
N ARG A 81 21.62 1.01 -7.14
CA ARG A 81 21.15 2.04 -8.06
C ARG A 81 19.72 2.45 -7.75
N VAL A 82 18.87 1.51 -7.33
CA VAL A 82 17.51 1.79 -6.87
C VAL A 82 17.52 2.65 -5.62
N ASP A 83 18.42 2.38 -4.67
CA ASP A 83 18.58 3.21 -3.47
C ASP A 83 18.99 4.64 -3.82
N GLN A 84 19.98 4.80 -4.71
CA GLN A 84 20.39 6.12 -5.21
C GLN A 84 19.25 6.87 -5.92
N LEU A 85 18.33 6.16 -6.59
CA LEU A 85 17.14 6.75 -7.19
C LEU A 85 16.08 7.14 -6.14
N GLN A 86 16.03 6.44 -5.00
CA GLN A 86 15.09 6.74 -3.91
C GLN A 86 15.55 7.95 -3.07
N GLU A 87 16.85 8.12 -2.85
CA GLU A 87 17.43 9.23 -2.06
C GLU A 87 16.83 10.62 -2.37
N PRO A 88 16.76 11.09 -3.63
CA PRO A 88 16.18 12.40 -3.94
C PRO A 88 14.67 12.47 -3.62
N LEU A 89 13.94 11.35 -3.66
CA LEU A 89 12.51 11.31 -3.29
C LEU A 89 12.33 11.50 -1.78
N LEU A 90 13.19 10.87 -0.97
CA LEU A 90 13.20 11.03 0.48
C LEU A 90 13.51 12.48 0.87
N GLU A 91 14.52 13.09 0.25
CA GLU A 91 14.88 14.48 0.54
C GLU A 91 13.79 15.45 0.03
N ALA A 92 13.19 15.19 -1.13
CA ALA A 92 12.06 15.97 -1.63
C ALA A 92 10.87 15.95 -0.66
N LEU A 93 10.48 14.77 -0.16
CA LEU A 93 9.41 14.64 0.84
C LEU A 93 9.75 15.39 2.12
N LYS A 94 10.98 15.26 2.62
CA LYS A 94 11.45 15.96 3.82
C LYS A 94 11.37 17.47 3.67
N ILE A 95 11.91 18.03 2.58
CA ILE A 95 11.89 19.46 2.32
C ILE A 95 10.45 19.96 2.17
N TYR A 96 9.63 19.26 1.39
CA TYR A 96 8.25 19.64 1.13
C TYR A 96 7.42 19.68 2.43
N VAL A 97 7.46 18.62 3.23
CA VAL A 97 6.73 18.52 4.50
C VAL A 97 7.18 19.62 5.47
N ARG A 98 8.50 19.87 5.61
CA ARG A 98 9.02 20.91 6.51
C ARG A 98 8.65 22.31 6.06
N LYS A 99 8.60 22.56 4.75
CA LYS A 99 8.18 23.85 4.20
C LYS A 99 6.68 24.09 4.40
N ARG A 100 5.85 23.06 4.18
CA ARG A 100 4.39 23.15 4.34
C ARG A 100 3.97 23.21 5.81
N ARG A 101 4.69 22.52 6.70
CA ARG A 101 4.39 22.45 8.14
C ARG A 101 5.61 22.76 9.02
N PRO A 102 6.13 24.01 9.03
CA PRO A 102 7.35 24.35 9.79
C PRO A 102 7.24 24.08 11.30
N SER A 103 6.03 24.19 11.87
CA SER A 103 5.75 23.92 13.29
C SER A 103 5.61 22.43 13.63
N LYS A 104 5.56 21.54 12.63
CA LYS A 104 5.40 20.08 12.84
C LYS A 104 6.56 19.30 12.16
N PRO A 105 7.82 19.48 12.57
CA PRO A 105 8.98 18.87 11.90
C PRO A 105 8.99 17.33 11.97
N HIS A 106 8.29 16.75 12.95
CA HIS A 106 8.16 15.30 13.13
C HIS A 106 7.21 14.64 12.12
N MET A 107 6.54 15.40 11.25
CA MET A 107 5.61 14.84 10.26
C MET A 107 6.31 14.01 9.19
N PHE A 108 7.51 14.41 8.76
CA PHE A 108 8.31 13.64 7.79
C PHE A 108 8.62 12.22 8.29
N PRO A 109 9.28 12.01 9.45
CA PRO A 109 9.52 10.67 9.93
C PRO A 109 8.22 9.91 10.24
N LYS A 110 7.18 10.59 10.71
CA LYS A 110 5.87 9.97 10.98
C LYS A 110 5.22 9.42 9.70
N MET A 111 5.33 10.12 8.57
CA MET A 111 4.88 9.64 7.26
C MET A 111 5.69 8.43 6.80
N LEU A 112 7.02 8.47 6.94
CA LEU A 112 7.88 7.33 6.57
C LEU A 112 7.54 6.07 7.37
N MET A 113 7.24 6.19 8.67
CA MET A 113 6.83 5.04 9.49
C MET A 113 5.56 4.36 9.00
N LYS A 114 4.67 5.07 8.28
CA LYS A 114 3.47 4.46 7.69
C LYS A 114 3.79 3.48 6.57
N ILE A 115 4.98 3.52 5.99
CA ILE A 115 5.42 2.54 4.98
C ILE A 115 5.50 1.14 5.61
N THR A 116 5.98 1.03 6.85
CA THR A 116 6.06 -0.28 7.54
C THR A 116 4.67 -0.86 7.77
N ASP A 117 3.74 -0.05 8.29
CA ASP A 117 2.34 -0.46 8.47
C ASP A 117 1.71 -0.89 7.13
N LEU A 118 1.98 -0.12 6.06
CA LEU A 118 1.49 -0.38 4.72
C LEU A 118 2.00 -1.72 4.14
N ARG A 119 3.28 -2.03 4.37
CA ARG A 119 3.89 -3.32 3.97
C ARG A 119 3.21 -4.48 4.69
N SER A 120 2.96 -4.36 6.00
CA SER A 120 2.24 -5.39 6.78
C SER A 120 0.81 -5.64 6.28
N ILE A 121 0.08 -4.57 5.94
CA ILE A 121 -1.28 -4.70 5.38
C ILE A 121 -1.23 -5.31 3.98
N SER A 122 -0.24 -4.93 3.17
CA SER A 122 -0.12 -5.42 1.80
C SER A 122 0.24 -6.91 1.73
N ALA A 123 1.05 -7.42 2.66
CA ALA A 123 1.31 -8.85 2.80
C ALA A 123 0.02 -9.64 3.07
N LYS A 124 -0.79 -9.18 4.04
CA LYS A 124 -2.13 -9.76 4.31
C LYS A 124 -3.08 -9.60 3.11
N GLY A 125 -2.91 -8.55 2.31
CA GLY A 125 -3.64 -8.36 1.07
C GLY A 125 -3.32 -9.41 0.01
N ALA A 126 -2.05 -9.81 -0.13
CA ALA A 126 -1.65 -10.90 -1.01
C ALA A 126 -2.28 -12.24 -0.58
N GLU A 127 -2.23 -12.56 0.71
CA GLU A 127 -2.93 -13.74 1.28
C GLU A 127 -4.45 -13.69 1.00
N ARG A 128 -5.06 -12.51 1.13
CA ARG A 128 -6.49 -12.34 0.84
C ARG A 128 -6.82 -12.64 -0.61
N VAL A 129 -5.95 -12.31 -1.56
CA VAL A 129 -6.20 -12.57 -2.98
C VAL A 129 -6.23 -14.06 -3.29
N ILE A 130 -5.43 -14.87 -2.61
CA ILE A 130 -5.46 -16.35 -2.73
C ILE A 130 -6.82 -16.89 -2.25
N THR A 131 -7.26 -16.47 -1.07
CA THR A 131 -8.56 -16.92 -0.53
C THR A 131 -9.75 -16.42 -1.35
N LEU A 132 -9.70 -15.16 -1.83
CA LEU A 132 -10.75 -14.58 -2.66
C LEU A 132 -10.92 -15.32 -4.00
N LYS A 133 -9.83 -15.82 -4.60
CA LYS A 133 -9.90 -16.65 -5.83
C LYS A 133 -10.75 -17.90 -5.65
N MET A 134 -10.81 -18.46 -4.44
CA MET A 134 -11.62 -19.64 -4.14
C MET A 134 -13.10 -19.28 -3.91
N GLU A 135 -13.42 -18.01 -3.64
CA GLU A 135 -14.77 -17.53 -3.35
C GLU A 135 -15.49 -16.98 -4.59
N ILE A 136 -14.76 -16.44 -5.57
CA ILE A 136 -15.35 -15.82 -6.76
C ILE A 136 -15.76 -16.86 -7.81
N PRO A 137 -16.93 -16.71 -8.47
CA PRO A 137 -17.26 -17.50 -9.65
C PRO A 137 -16.45 -16.99 -10.84
N GLY A 138 -15.39 -17.71 -11.20
CA GLY A 138 -14.55 -17.41 -12.36
C GLY A 138 -13.09 -17.19 -12.00
N SER A 139 -12.32 -16.62 -12.94
CA SER A 139 -10.91 -16.31 -12.72
C SER A 139 -10.72 -14.87 -12.23
N MET A 140 -9.64 -14.67 -11.49
CA MET A 140 -9.16 -13.33 -11.14
C MET A 140 -8.77 -12.58 -12.43
N PRO A 141 -9.02 -11.26 -12.55
CA PRO A 141 -8.54 -10.49 -13.68
C PRO A 141 -7.01 -10.63 -13.87
N PRO A 142 -6.52 -10.74 -15.12
CA PRO A 142 -5.15 -11.16 -15.41
C PRO A 142 -4.09 -10.22 -14.82
N LEU A 143 -4.32 -8.92 -14.85
CA LEU A 143 -3.37 -7.95 -14.28
C LEU A 143 -3.33 -8.00 -12.74
N ILE A 144 -4.46 -8.28 -12.08
CA ILE A 144 -4.50 -8.47 -10.62
C ILE A 144 -3.76 -9.74 -10.25
N GLN A 145 -3.94 -10.79 -11.06
CA GLN A 145 -3.24 -12.05 -10.91
C GLN A 145 -1.73 -11.87 -11.05
N GLU A 146 -1.26 -11.26 -12.14
CA GLU A 146 0.16 -11.00 -12.40
C GLU A 146 0.83 -10.16 -11.30
N MET A 147 0.14 -9.11 -10.84
CA MET A 147 0.66 -8.22 -9.80
C MET A 147 0.82 -8.90 -8.43
N LEU A 148 0.02 -9.95 -8.14
CA LEU A 148 -0.10 -10.51 -6.79
C LEU A 148 0.39 -11.96 -6.66
N GLU A 149 0.53 -12.71 -7.76
CA GLU A 149 1.04 -14.10 -7.75
C GLU A 149 2.56 -14.20 -7.91
N ASN A 150 3.23 -13.22 -8.53
CA ASN A 150 4.67 -13.29 -8.81
C ASN A 150 5.58 -13.16 -7.56
N SER A 151 5.02 -13.26 -6.36
CA SER A 151 5.75 -13.25 -5.08
C SER A 151 6.04 -14.66 -4.53
N GLU A 152 5.40 -15.72 -5.05
CA GLU A 152 5.45 -17.07 -4.45
C GLU A 152 6.18 -18.12 -5.32
N GLY A 153 7.22 -17.70 -6.04
CA GLY A 153 8.00 -18.58 -6.93
C GLY A 153 9.17 -19.34 -6.28
N MET A 154 9.35 -19.31 -4.94
CA MET A 154 10.66 -19.67 -4.37
C MET A 154 10.70 -20.50 -3.08
N ASP A 155 9.60 -21.15 -2.67
CA ASP A 155 9.63 -22.09 -1.52
C ASP A 155 9.42 -23.57 -1.88
N SER A 156 9.30 -23.94 -3.17
CA SER A 156 8.98 -25.32 -3.57
C SER A 156 10.07 -26.08 -4.34
N LEU A 157 11.33 -25.64 -4.35
CA LEU A 157 12.44 -26.38 -4.98
C LEU A 157 13.56 -26.84 -4.03
N GLY A 158 13.39 -26.65 -2.72
CA GLY A 158 14.28 -27.23 -1.69
C GLY A 158 13.82 -28.59 -1.19
N GLY A 159 13.53 -29.55 -2.07
CA GLY A 159 12.96 -30.83 -1.66
C GLY A 159 13.22 -31.98 -2.62
N SER A 160 14.34 -32.67 -2.39
CA SER A 160 14.58 -34.09 -2.74
C SER A 160 14.74 -34.46 -4.22
N THR A 161 15.96 -34.84 -4.60
CA THR A 161 16.25 -36.19 -5.14
C THR A 161 17.75 -36.51 -5.03
N GLY A 162 18.06 -37.63 -4.37
CA GLY A 162 19.10 -38.59 -4.76
C GLY A 162 20.55 -38.22 -4.50
#